data_AF-A0A2P4YHD7-F1
#
_entry.id   AF-A0A2P4YHD7-F1
#
_cell.length_a   1.000
_cell.length_b   1.000
_cell.length_c   1.000
_cell.angle_alpha   90.00
_cell.angle_beta   90.00
_cell.angle_gamma   90.00
#
_symmetry.space_group_name_H-M   'P 1'
#
loop_
_entity.id
_entity.type
_entity.pdbx_description
1 polymer ?
#
loop_
_entity_poly.entity_id
_entity_poly.type
_entity_poly.pdbx_seq_one_letter_code
_entity_poly.pdbx_strand_id
1 'polypeptide(L)' 'MYYGLVNELDEETGEPKEKPKTAMKLVCAGKEVKVVGQHIIIMAADEILKAFGVALKMVAYQSDFDNCIAIYPPAGSL' A
#
# COMPACT_ATOMS: atom_id res chain seq x y z
N MET A 1 10.00 8.73 2.19
CA MET A 1 9.49 8.15 0.93
C MET A 1 9.66 6.64 1.07
N TYR A 2 8.60 5.93 1.44
CA TYR A 2 8.64 4.46 1.54
C TYR A 2 8.28 3.87 0.18
N TYR A 3 9.16 3.03 -0.37
CA TYR A 3 8.92 2.21 -1.55
C TYR A 3 8.80 0.75 -1.11
N GLY A 4 7.63 0.16 -1.29
CA GLY A 4 7.45 -1.29 -1.21
C GLY A 4 7.27 -1.83 -2.62
N LEU A 5 8.27 -2.56 -3.13
CA LEU A 5 8.11 -3.46 -4.27
C LEU A 5 8.01 -4.86 -3.68
N VAL A 6 6.84 -5.47 -3.78
CA VAL A 6 6.63 -6.84 -3.28
C VAL A 6 6.50 -7.73 -4.52
N ASN A 7 7.56 -8.45 -4.85
CA ASN A 7 7.46 -9.59 -5.75
C ASN A 7 7.33 -10.83 -4.88
N GLU A 8 6.18 -11.51 -4.95
CA GLU A 8 6.05 -12.84 -4.37
C GLU A 8 7.00 -13.81 -5.09
N LEU A 9 7.72 -14.60 -4.31
CA LEU A 9 8.52 -15.70 -4.82
C LEU A 9 7.65 -16.95 -4.84
N ASP A 10 7.81 -17.76 -5.87
CA ASP A 10 7.30 -19.12 -5.88
C ASP A 10 8.08 -19.93 -4.83
N GLU A 11 7.37 -20.51 -3.86
CA GLU A 11 8.00 -21.15 -2.69
C GLU A 11 8.72 -22.47 -3.05
N GLU A 12 8.41 -23.10 -4.19
CA GLU A 12 9.05 -24.32 -4.66
C GLU A 12 10.30 -24.04 -5.52
N THR A 13 10.26 -22.99 -6.34
CA THR A 13 11.31 -22.67 -7.31
C THR A 13 12.19 -21.50 -6.90
N GLY A 14 11.73 -20.66 -5.96
CA GLY A 14 12.39 -19.42 -5.55
C GLY A 14 12.38 -18.32 -6.63
N GLU A 15 11.71 -18.54 -7.76
CA GLU A 15 11.62 -17.57 -8.85
C GLU A 15 10.48 -16.57 -8.61
N PRO A 16 10.57 -15.33 -9.15
CA PRO A 16 9.48 -14.37 -9.06
C PRO A 16 8.23 -14.94 -9.74
N LYS A 17 7.14 -15.03 -8.98
CA LYS A 17 5.85 -15.44 -9.54
C LYS A 17 5.42 -14.46 -10.62
N GLU A 18 4.91 -14.96 -11.75
CA GLU A 18 4.45 -14.11 -12.86
C GLU A 18 3.17 -13.36 -12.47
N LYS A 19 3.34 -12.27 -11.72
CA LYS A 19 2.28 -11.37 -11.27
C LYS A 19 2.49 -9.96 -11.82
N PRO A 20 1.40 -9.22 -12.11
CA PRO A 20 1.50 -7.81 -12.45
C PRO A 20 2.23 -7.05 -11.33
N LYS A 21 3.13 -6.14 -11.72
CA LYS A 21 3.89 -5.34 -10.74
C LYS A 21 2.92 -4.52 -9.88
N THR A 22 3.13 -4.58 -8.57
CA THR A 22 2.40 -3.79 -7.59
C THR A 22 3.32 -2.74 -6.96
N ALA A 23 2.79 -1.54 -6.71
CA ALA A 23 3.52 -0.47 -6.03
C ALA A 23 2.55 0.43 -5.25
N MET A 24 2.98 0.86 -4.07
CA MET A 24 2.28 1.88 -3.28
C MET A 24 3.27 2.93 -2.79
N LYS A 25 2.85 4.20 -2.83
CA LYS A 25 3.59 5.34 -2.27
C LYS A 25 2.66 6.18 -1.42
N LEU A 26 3.09 6.46 -0.20
CA LEU A 26 2.52 7.49 0.68
C LEU A 26 3.40 8.75 0.60
N VAL A 27 2.74 9.89 0.38
CA VAL A 27 3.37 11.22 0.38
C VAL A 27 2.96 11.91 1.67
N CYS A 28 3.96 12.24 2.50
CA CYS A 28 3.74 12.87 3.80
C CYS A 28 4.46 14.23 3.87
N ALA A 29 3.91 15.15 4.66
CA ALA A 29 4.48 16.49 4.83
C ALA A 29 4.42 16.96 6.30
N GLY A 30 5.35 17.85 6.65
CA GLY A 30 5.43 18.47 7.98
C GLY A 30 6.05 17.56 9.05
N LYS A 31 6.17 18.10 10.26
CA LYS A 31 6.78 17.40 11.42
C LYS A 31 5.91 16.27 11.97
N GLU A 32 4.59 16.40 11.83
CA GLU A 32 3.62 15.37 12.24
C GLU A 32 3.50 14.24 11.22
N VAL A 33 4.21 14.34 10.07
CA VAL A 33 4.18 13.33 8.99
C VAL A 33 2.75 13.08 8.50
N LYS A 34 2.00 14.16 8.31
CA LYS A 34 0.63 14.14 7.81
C LYS A 34 0.62 13.59 6.38
N VAL A 35 -0.29 12.67 6.08
CA VAL A 35 -0.44 12.13 4.72
C VAL A 35 -1.16 13.16 3.85
N VAL A 36 -0.48 13.60 2.79
CA VAL A 36 -0.98 14.60 1.83
C VAL A 36 -1.24 14.01 0.45
N GLY A 37 -0.84 12.76 0.22
CA GLY A 37 -1.13 12.05 -1.02
C GLY A 37 -0.84 10.56 -0.90
N GLN A 38 -1.51 9.77 -1.72
CA GLN A 38 -1.30 8.33 -1.85
C GLN A 38 -1.41 7.95 -3.33
N HIS A 39 -0.47 7.12 -3.78
CA HIS A 39 -0.46 6.57 -5.13
C HIS A 39 -0.38 5.06 -5.03
N ILE A 40 -1.23 4.36 -5.77
CA ILE A 40 -1.31 2.90 -5.75
C ILE A 40 -1.37 2.42 -7.20
N ILE A 41 -0.57 1.41 -7.52
CA ILE A 41 -0.58 0.65 -8.75
C ILE A 41 -0.74 -0.80 -8.33
N ILE A 42 -1.94 -1.33 -8.42
CA ILE A 42 -2.29 -2.73 -8.12
C ILE A 42 -3.47 -3.15 -8.99
N MET A 43 -3.70 -4.46 -9.11
CA MET A 43 -5.00 -4.97 -9.57
C MET A 43 -6.09 -4.57 -8.56
N ALA A 44 -7.26 -4.16 -9.04
CA ALA A 44 -8.37 -3.66 -8.19
C ALA A 44 -8.02 -2.43 -7.32
N ALA A 45 -7.17 -1.53 -7.82
CA ALA A 45 -6.78 -0.30 -7.10
C ALA A 45 -7.97 0.59 -6.71
N ASP A 46 -9.08 0.54 -7.44
CA ASP A 46 -10.24 1.39 -7.21
C ASP A 46 -10.96 1.09 -5.87
N GLU A 47 -11.00 -0.17 -5.43
CA GLU A 47 -11.57 -0.54 -4.14
C GLU A 47 -10.69 -0.06 -2.98
N ILE A 48 -9.38 -0.23 -3.12
CA ILE A 48 -8.41 0.22 -2.11
C ILE A 48 -8.37 1.75 -2.02
N LEU A 49 -8.41 2.44 -3.17
CA LEU A 49 -8.47 3.90 -3.22
C LEU A 49 -9.73 4.45 -2.53
N LYS A 50 -10.88 3.78 -2.64
CA LYS A 50 -12.11 4.19 -1.93
C LYS A 50 -11.93 4.07 -0.42
N ALA A 51 -11.38 2.96 0.07
CA ALA A 51 -11.16 2.74 1.50
C ALA A 51 -10.21 3.79 2.10
N PHE A 52 -9.07 4.03 1.45
CA PHE A 52 -8.12 5.04 1.94
C PHE A 52 -8.55 6.49 1.68
N GLY A 53 -9.37 6.75 0.67
CA GLY A 53 -9.92 8.08 0.40
C GLY A 53 -10.69 8.65 1.59
N VAL A 54 -11.41 7.78 2.32
CA VAL A 54 -12.09 8.17 3.57
C VAL A 54 -11.06 8.48 4.68
N ALA A 55 -10.05 7.64 4.86
CA ALA A 55 -8.99 7.87 5.87
C ALA A 55 -8.23 9.18 5.63
N LEU A 56 -7.87 9.48 4.38
CA LEU A 56 -7.22 10.75 4.01
C LEU A 56 -8.13 11.95 4.30
N LYS A 57 -9.44 11.82 4.08
CA LYS A 57 -10.43 12.87 4.40
C LYS A 57 -10.54 13.12 5.91
N MET A 58 -10.31 12.11 6.74
CA MET A 58 -10.29 12.19 8.20
C MET A 58 -8.97 12.72 8.78
N VAL A 59 -8.05 13.20 7.95
CA VAL A 59 -6.74 13.73 8.36
C VAL A 59 -5.84 12.65 8.97
N ALA A 60 -5.43 11.71 8.12
CA ALA A 60 -4.49 10.65 8.52
C ALA A 60 -3.03 11.12 8.56
N TYR A 61 -2.27 10.57 9.51
CA TYR A 61 -0.82 10.68 9.67
C TYR A 61 -0.17 9.32 9.39
N GLN A 62 1.14 9.29 9.11
CA GLN A 62 1.85 8.02 8.87
C GLN A 62 1.64 7.02 10.02
N SER A 63 1.63 7.51 11.27
CA SER A 63 1.38 6.70 12.46
C SER A 63 0.05 5.96 12.43
N ASP A 64 -0.99 6.52 11.79
CA ASP A 64 -2.30 5.84 11.71
C ASP A 64 -2.23 4.60 10.83
N PHE A 65 -1.42 4.62 9.77
CA PHE A 65 -1.16 3.47 8.91
C PHE A 65 -0.31 2.42 9.64
N ASP A 66 0.72 2.85 10.37
CA ASP A 66 1.61 1.96 11.13
C ASP A 66 0.88 1.27 12.30
N ASN A 67 -0.14 1.93 12.87
CA ASN A 67 -0.97 1.38 13.94
C ASN A 67 -2.07 0.44 13.44
N CYS A 68 -2.31 0.36 12.13
CA CYS A 68 -3.28 -0.57 11.56
C CYS A 68 -2.69 -1.98 11.43
N ILE A 69 -3.47 -2.98 11.84
CA ILE A 69 -3.14 -4.38 11.57
C ILE A 69 -3.27 -4.63 10.06
N ALA A 70 -2.23 -5.22 9.46
CA ALA A 70 -2.25 -5.60 8.05
C ALA A 70 -3.26 -6.72 7.77
N ILE A 71 -3.97 -6.62 6.65
CA ILE A 71 -4.85 -7.69 6.15
C ILE A 71 -4.01 -8.62 5.27
N TYR A 72 -4.01 -9.93 5.57
CA TYR A 72 -3.27 -10.95 4.83
C TYR A 72 -4.23 -12.05 4.28
N PRO A 73 -4.11 -12.48 3.02
CA PRO A 73 -3.13 -12.02 2.02
C PRO A 73 -3.42 -10.58 1.54
N PRO A 74 -2.39 -9.76 1.27
CA PRO A 74 -2.60 -8.39 0.80
C PRO A 74 -3.30 -8.38 -0.56
N ALA A 75 -4.04 -7.33 -0.89
CA ALA A 75 -4.80 -7.28 -2.15
C ALA A 75 -3.93 -7.36 -3.43
N GLY A 76 -2.64 -7.01 -3.35
CA GLY A 76 -1.68 -7.26 -4.43
C GLY A 76 -1.33 -8.73 -4.66
N SER A 77 -1.87 -9.63 -3.83
CA SER A 77 -1.66 -11.08 -3.87
C SER A 77 -2.76 -11.85 -4.61
N LEU A 78 -3.85 -11.19 -5.00
CA LEU A 78 -4.95 -11.81 -5.74
C LEU A 78 -4.73 -11.71 -7.25
#